data_AF-W2TQH2-F1
#
_entry.id   AF-W2TQH2-F1
#
_cell.length_a   1.000
_cell.length_b   1.000
_cell.length_c   1.000
_cell.angle_alpha   90.00
_cell.angle_beta   90.00
_cell.angle_gamma   90.00
#
_symmetry.space_group_name_H-M   'P 1'
#
loop_
_entity.id
_entity.type
_entity.pdbx_description
1 polymer ?
#
loop_
_entity_poly.entity_id
_entity_poly.type
_entity_poly.pdbx_seq_one_letter_code
_entity_poly.pdbx_strand_id
1 'polypeptide(L)'
;MLAVVCGLGMGVMAALLLTMNVFAEFAGPGTIGLPRSLKEGRRDIHLTGTYLPLYYALSGCFTSVFSVTWTIMFWDSCHKVKKGVFWALPAIVATSTHAAASALSWYNSAGYQPIVLTAQFCILICCILYSNSITGASPRTLLNGVISALVDWFTLKWLRSKLFKKNEAPFSAVEEMEAEERREPYT
;
A
#
# COMPACT_ATOMS: atom_id res chain seq x y z
N MET A 1 3.92 -17.50 3.47
CA MET A 1 2.73 -16.66 3.77
C MET A 1 2.80 -15.97 5.13
N LEU A 2 3.24 -16.63 6.21
CA LEU A 2 3.22 -16.03 7.56
C LEU A 2 4.01 -14.72 7.67
N ALA A 3 5.19 -14.63 7.05
CA ALA A 3 5.99 -13.40 7.01
C ALA A 3 5.24 -12.21 6.33
N VAL A 4 4.45 -12.49 5.30
CA VAL A 4 3.67 -11.46 4.59
C VAL A 4 2.54 -10.93 5.48
N VAL A 5 1.80 -11.85 6.13
CA VAL A 5 0.69 -11.47 7.02
C VAL A 5 1.19 -10.73 8.26
N CYS A 6 2.29 -11.20 8.86
CA CYS A 6 2.93 -10.54 10.00
C CYS A 6 3.40 -9.12 9.63
N GLY A 7 4.09 -8.97 8.50
CA GLY A 7 4.54 -7.67 8.02
C GLY A 7 3.39 -6.73 7.67
N LEU A 8 2.33 -7.26 7.06
CA LEU A 8 1.12 -6.48 6.75
C LEU A 8 0.44 -6.01 8.04
N GLY A 9 0.30 -6.88 9.05
CA GLY A 9 -0.28 -6.50 10.34
C GLY A 9 0.49 -5.39 11.05
N MET A 10 1.82 -5.50 11.12
CA MET A 10 2.66 -4.44 11.68
C MET A 10 2.56 -3.13 10.89
N GLY A 11 2.58 -3.24 9.56
CA GLY A 11 2.49 -2.10 8.65
C GLY A 11 1.18 -1.35 8.73
N VAL A 12 0.05 -2.07 8.75
CA VAL A 12 -1.29 -1.48 8.89
C VAL A 12 -1.43 -0.80 10.24
N MET A 13 -0.98 -1.41 11.34
CA MET A 13 -1.02 -0.77 12.66
C MET A 13 -0.18 0.52 12.70
N ALA A 14 1.02 0.50 12.12
CA ALA A 14 1.86 1.70 12.03
C ALA A 14 1.21 2.79 11.16
N ALA A 15 0.61 2.42 10.02
CA ALA A 15 -0.10 3.34 9.15
C ALA A 15 -1.35 3.93 9.82
N LEU A 16 -2.08 3.15 10.61
CA LEU A 16 -3.19 3.63 11.42
C LEU A 16 -2.72 4.64 12.44
N LEU A 17 -1.65 4.37 13.19
CA LEU A 17 -1.10 5.34 14.15
C LEU A 17 -0.63 6.64 13.47
N LEU A 18 -0.06 6.53 12.26
CA LEU A 18 0.37 7.69 11.48
C LEU A 18 -0.83 8.53 10.99
N THR A 19 -1.89 7.88 10.52
CA THR A 19 -3.03 8.54 9.87
C THR A 19 -4.16 8.90 10.82
N MET A 20 -4.32 8.22 11.95
CA MET A 20 -5.35 8.48 12.96
C MET A 20 -5.23 9.89 13.54
N ASN A 21 -4.00 10.34 13.79
CA ASN A 21 -3.75 11.70 14.26
C ASN A 21 -4.19 12.76 13.22
N VAL A 22 -4.01 12.46 11.93
CA VAL A 22 -4.43 13.34 10.83
C VAL A 22 -5.95 13.32 10.67
N PHE A 23 -6.60 12.15 10.73
CA PHE A 23 -8.04 12.05 10.61
C PHE A 23 -8.79 12.70 11.79
N ALA A 24 -8.25 12.61 13.01
CA ALA A 24 -8.79 13.31 14.17
C ALA A 24 -8.81 14.84 13.98
N GLU A 25 -7.82 15.38 13.27
CA GLU A 25 -7.79 16.81 12.90
C GLU A 25 -8.83 17.18 11.84
N PHE A 26 -9.24 16.25 10.97
CA PHE A 26 -10.32 16.50 10.00
C PHE A 26 -11.72 16.29 10.59
N ALA A 27 -11.85 15.49 11.64
CA ALA A 27 -13.13 15.19 12.29
C ALA A 27 -13.62 16.29 13.26
N GLY A 28 -12.79 17.29 13.56
CA GLY A 28 -13.13 18.40 14.44
C GLY A 28 -12.14 19.58 14.34
N PRO A 29 -12.28 20.65 15.14
CA PRO A 29 -11.42 21.83 15.09
C PRO A 29 -10.01 21.60 15.70
N GLY A 30 -9.40 20.43 15.52
CA GLY A 30 -8.19 20.02 16.24
C GLY A 30 -6.93 19.98 15.37
N THR A 31 -6.23 21.09 15.20
CA THR A 31 -4.97 21.21 14.41
C THR A 31 -3.78 20.40 14.99
N ILE A 32 -3.04 19.66 14.17
CA ILE A 32 -1.70 19.15 14.54
C ILE A 32 -0.69 20.31 14.55
N GLY A 33 0.08 20.38 15.65
CA GLY A 33 1.46 20.83 15.60
C GLY A 33 1.69 22.32 15.43
N LEU A 34 1.17 23.15 16.35
CA LEU A 34 1.86 24.32 16.92
C LEU A 34 0.99 24.90 18.06
N PRO A 35 1.56 25.37 19.18
CA PRO A 35 0.81 26.11 20.21
C PRO A 35 0.11 27.37 19.67
N ARG A 36 0.45 27.81 18.45
CA ARG A 36 -0.19 28.91 17.71
C ARG A 36 -1.52 28.52 17.08
N SER A 37 -1.61 27.39 16.38
CA SER A 37 -2.85 26.95 15.72
C SER A 37 -3.96 26.62 16.73
N LEU A 38 -3.57 26.13 17.90
CA LEU A 38 -4.43 25.92 19.08
C LEU A 38 -4.92 27.23 19.71
N LYS A 39 -4.14 28.32 19.62
CA LYS A 39 -4.51 29.66 20.10
C LYS A 39 -5.36 30.44 19.10
N GLU A 40 -5.11 30.27 17.81
CA GLU A 40 -5.74 31.06 16.74
C GLU A 40 -7.00 30.42 16.14
N GLY A 41 -7.30 29.15 16.45
CA GLY A 41 -8.55 28.47 16.04
C GLY A 41 -8.75 28.40 14.52
N ARG A 42 -7.69 28.65 13.75
CA ARG A 42 -7.69 28.65 12.29
C ARG A 42 -6.57 27.76 11.79
N ARG A 43 -6.91 26.90 10.83
CA ARG A 43 -5.94 26.17 10.01
C ARG A 43 -5.21 27.19 9.15
N ASP A 44 -3.91 27.34 9.37
CA ASP A 44 -3.10 28.16 8.48
C ASP A 44 -2.74 27.32 7.24
N ILE A 45 -3.61 27.39 6.23
CA ILE A 45 -3.53 26.62 4.97
C ILE A 45 -2.21 26.91 4.23
N HIS A 46 -1.55 28.04 4.54
CA HIS A 46 -0.25 28.42 3.99
C HIS A 46 0.94 27.73 4.66
N LEU A 47 0.85 27.34 5.95
CA LEU A 47 1.87 26.54 6.64
C LEU A 47 1.62 25.04 6.49
N THR A 48 0.36 24.64 6.49
CA THR A 48 -0.09 23.25 6.40
C THR A 48 -0.58 23.02 4.97
N GLY A 49 0.35 22.88 4.03
CA GLY A 49 0.06 22.87 2.59
C GLY A 49 -1.11 21.97 2.20
N THR A 50 -1.89 22.40 1.21
CA THR A 50 -3.17 21.80 0.76
C THR A 50 -3.14 20.28 0.54
N TYR A 51 -1.96 19.70 0.30
CA TYR A 51 -1.76 18.28 0.00
C TYR A 51 -1.26 17.44 1.19
N LEU A 52 -1.14 18.02 2.39
CA LEU A 52 -0.67 17.31 3.59
C LEU A 52 -1.37 15.97 3.83
N PRO A 53 -2.72 15.86 3.74
CA PRO A 53 -3.43 14.61 4.03
C PRO A 53 -3.10 13.52 3.01
N LEU A 54 -2.92 13.92 1.75
CA LEU A 54 -2.53 13.02 0.68
C LEU A 54 -1.13 12.47 0.91
N TYR A 55 -0.19 13.32 1.36
CA TYR A 55 1.16 12.88 1.73
C TYR A 55 1.15 11.91 2.92
N TYR A 56 0.34 12.17 3.95
CA TYR A 56 0.22 11.24 5.08
C TYR A 56 -0.44 9.91 4.69
N ALA A 57 -1.46 9.93 3.83
CA ALA A 57 -2.08 8.71 3.30
C ALA A 57 -1.08 7.89 2.49
N LEU A 58 -0.32 8.52 1.58
CA LEU A 58 0.71 7.86 0.79
C LEU A 58 1.84 7.31 1.67
N SER A 59 2.31 8.07 2.65
CA SER A 59 3.30 7.59 3.62
C SER A 59 2.80 6.39 4.43
N GLY A 60 1.51 6.36 4.80
CA GLY A 60 0.88 5.20 5.44
C GLY A 60 0.86 3.96 4.53
N CYS A 61 0.53 4.15 3.25
CA CYS A 61 0.61 3.08 2.26
C CYS A 61 2.04 2.56 2.11
N PHE A 62 3.04 3.44 1.96
CA PHE A 62 4.44 3.05 1.84
C PHE A 62 4.93 2.32 3.08
N THR A 63 4.61 2.83 4.27
CA THR A 63 4.96 2.18 5.55
C THR A 63 4.40 0.76 5.62
N SER A 64 3.16 0.56 5.17
CA SER A 64 2.52 -0.75 5.14
C SER A 64 3.28 -1.74 4.24
N VAL A 65 3.66 -1.32 3.03
CA VAL A 65 4.40 -2.17 2.09
C VAL A 65 5.84 -2.38 2.55
N PHE A 66 6.48 -1.36 3.12
CA PHE A 66 7.80 -1.46 3.72
C PHE A 66 7.83 -2.54 4.81
N SER A 67 6.89 -2.51 5.76
CA SER A 67 6.79 -3.52 6.82
C SER A 67 6.66 -4.93 6.26
N VAL A 68 5.92 -5.13 5.15
CA VAL A 68 5.86 -6.43 4.46
C VAL A 68 7.25 -6.83 3.93
N THR A 69 7.92 -5.97 3.16
CA THR A 69 9.22 -6.28 2.56
C THR A 69 10.30 -6.54 3.60
N TRP A 70 10.38 -5.73 4.65
CA TRP A 70 11.31 -5.90 5.76
C TRP A 70 11.08 -7.21 6.50
N THR A 71 9.81 -7.57 6.75
CA THR A 71 9.49 -8.82 7.43
C THR A 71 9.87 -10.04 6.58
N ILE A 72 9.65 -9.99 5.26
CA ILE A 72 10.10 -11.05 4.34
C ILE A 72 11.61 -11.24 4.43
N MET A 73 12.38 -10.15 4.32
CA MET A 73 13.84 -10.21 4.38
C MET A 73 14.33 -10.71 5.74
N PHE A 74 13.74 -10.24 6.84
CA PHE A 74 14.10 -10.66 8.19
C PHE A 74 13.83 -12.15 8.40
N TRP A 75 12.65 -12.64 7.99
CA TRP A 75 12.29 -14.05 8.08
C TRP A 75 13.15 -14.95 7.20
N ASP A 76 13.53 -14.50 5.99
CA ASP A 76 14.45 -15.25 5.13
C ASP A 76 15.83 -15.43 5.80
N SER A 77 16.35 -14.37 6.44
CA SER A 77 17.56 -14.48 7.26
C SER A 77 17.41 -15.49 8.39
N CYS A 78 16.30 -15.45 9.14
CA CYS A 78 16.01 -16.43 10.20
C CYS A 78 15.99 -17.87 9.68
N HIS A 79 15.43 -18.10 8.49
CA HIS A 79 15.38 -19.42 7.87
C HIS A 79 16.76 -19.92 7.39
N LYS A 80 17.71 -18.99 7.17
CA LYS A 80 19.07 -19.27 6.67
C LYS A 80 20.15 -19.28 7.76
N VAL A 81 19.83 -19.02 9.04
CA VAL A 81 20.77 -18.87 10.18
C VAL A 81 21.88 -19.94 10.26
N LYS A 82 21.63 -21.15 9.75
CA LYS A 82 22.59 -22.27 9.79
C LYS A 82 23.00 -22.80 8.40
N LYS A 83 22.62 -22.12 7.32
CA LYS A 83 22.71 -22.64 5.94
C LYS A 83 23.81 -21.98 5.08
N GLY A 84 24.48 -20.92 5.55
CA GLY A 84 25.59 -20.31 4.83
C GLY A 84 26.11 -19.02 5.47
N VAL A 85 27.26 -18.52 5.02
CA VAL A 85 27.96 -17.35 5.60
C VAL A 85 27.15 -16.04 5.46
N PHE A 86 26.42 -15.88 4.36
CA PHE A 86 25.64 -14.66 4.05
C PHE A 86 24.19 -14.70 4.55
N TRP A 87 23.89 -15.52 5.55
CA TRP A 87 22.53 -15.70 6.05
C TRP A 87 21.90 -14.42 6.62
N ALA A 88 22.70 -13.54 7.23
CA ALA A 88 22.23 -12.31 7.86
C ALA A 88 22.04 -11.13 6.89
N LEU A 89 22.49 -11.28 5.64
CA LEU A 89 22.49 -10.16 4.67
C LEU A 89 21.09 -9.56 4.44
N PRO A 90 20.01 -10.35 4.22
CA PRO A 90 18.66 -9.80 4.12
C PRO A 90 18.21 -9.01 5.36
N ALA A 91 18.47 -9.50 6.57
CA ALA A 91 18.13 -8.80 7.80
C ALA A 91 18.88 -7.47 7.95
N ILE A 92 20.17 -7.42 7.58
CA ILE A 92 20.96 -6.17 7.60
C ILE A 92 20.40 -5.16 6.58
N VAL A 93 20.01 -5.62 5.39
CA VAL A 93 19.37 -4.75 4.38
C VAL A 93 18.01 -4.23 4.89
N ALA A 94 17.22 -5.06 5.56
CA ALA A 94 15.95 -4.65 6.13
C ALA A 94 16.13 -3.58 7.22
N THR A 95 17.04 -3.78 8.17
CA THR A 95 17.26 -2.82 9.26
C THR A 95 17.89 -1.51 8.78
N SER A 96 18.83 -1.58 7.83
CA SER A 96 19.43 -0.38 7.23
C SER A 96 18.43 0.45 6.42
N THR A 97 17.60 -0.19 5.61
CA THR A 97 16.55 0.52 4.84
C THR A 97 15.45 1.06 5.75
N HIS A 98 15.12 0.38 6.85
CA HIS A 98 14.22 0.92 7.89
C HIS A 98 14.80 2.18 8.56
N ALA A 99 16.08 2.15 8.94
CA ALA A 99 16.76 3.31 9.51
C ALA A 99 16.82 4.48 8.51
N ALA A 100 17.14 4.20 7.24
CA ALA A 100 17.17 5.21 6.18
C ALA A 100 15.79 5.83 5.92
N ALA A 101 14.72 5.03 5.85
CA ALA A 101 13.36 5.53 5.68
C ALA A 101 12.90 6.40 6.86
N SER A 102 13.28 6.02 8.09
CA SER A 102 13.03 6.81 9.30
C SER A 102 13.79 8.14 9.28
N ALA A 103 15.08 8.13 8.92
CA ALA A 103 15.90 9.33 8.82
C ALA A 103 15.39 10.29 7.74
N LEU A 104 14.98 9.76 6.58
CA LEU A 104 14.33 10.55 5.52
C LEU A 104 13.03 11.21 6.01
N SER A 105 12.28 10.53 6.87
CA SER A 105 11.04 11.06 7.44
C SER A 105 11.28 12.29 8.35
N TRP A 106 12.48 12.50 8.90
CA TRP A 106 12.79 13.71 9.65
C TRP A 106 12.81 14.96 8.77
N TYR A 107 13.25 14.83 7.52
CA TYR A 107 13.23 15.93 6.54
C TYR A 107 11.80 16.32 6.11
N ASN A 108 10.81 15.50 6.45
CA ASN A 108 9.40 15.82 6.26
C ASN A 108 8.97 17.03 7.11
N SER A 109 9.59 17.20 8.29
CA SER A 109 9.35 18.35 9.18
C SER A 109 9.92 19.67 8.66
N ALA A 110 10.91 19.61 7.77
CA ALA A 110 11.54 20.77 7.13
C ALA A 110 10.80 21.26 5.86
N GLY A 111 9.66 20.65 5.51
CA GLY A 111 8.82 21.04 4.37
C GLY A 111 9.14 20.34 3.04
N TYR A 112 10.13 19.45 2.99
CA TYR A 112 10.54 18.74 1.76
C TYR A 112 9.75 17.44 1.49
N GLN A 113 8.44 17.45 1.78
CA GLN A 113 7.53 16.29 1.66
C GLN A 113 7.61 15.53 0.33
N PRO A 114 7.52 16.17 -0.86
CA PRO A 114 7.52 15.43 -2.14
C PRO A 114 8.86 14.75 -2.43
N ILE A 115 9.98 15.36 -2.03
CA ILE A 115 11.32 14.79 -2.22
C ILE A 115 11.49 13.56 -1.33
N VAL A 116 11.07 13.65 -0.06
CA VAL A 116 11.13 12.55 0.91
C VAL A 116 10.29 11.37 0.42
N LEU A 117 9.05 11.61 -0.01
CA LEU A 117 8.17 10.56 -0.54
C LEU A 117 8.74 9.89 -1.79
N THR A 118 9.33 10.67 -2.70
CA THR A 118 9.96 10.12 -3.91
C THR A 118 11.16 9.25 -3.55
N ALA A 119 12.02 9.69 -2.63
CA ALA A 119 13.15 8.91 -2.16
C ALA A 119 12.71 7.62 -1.46
N GLN A 120 11.70 7.68 -0.59
CA GLN A 120 11.12 6.52 0.07
C GLN A 120 10.51 5.54 -0.94
N PHE A 121 9.83 6.03 -1.96
CA PHE A 121 9.28 5.19 -3.02
C PHE A 121 10.37 4.45 -3.80
N CYS A 122 11.48 5.11 -4.14
CA CYS A 122 12.62 4.47 -4.79
C CYS A 122 13.23 3.36 -3.92
N ILE A 123 13.43 3.62 -2.63
CA ILE A 123 13.92 2.61 -1.67
C ILE A 123 12.94 1.43 -1.60
N LEU A 124 11.64 1.71 -1.56
CA LEU A 124 10.60 0.68 -1.52
C LEU A 124 10.66 -0.24 -2.75
N ILE A 125 10.82 0.32 -3.95
CA ILE A 125 10.97 -0.48 -5.18
C ILE A 125 12.19 -1.39 -5.06
N CYS A 126 13.33 -0.88 -4.61
CA CYS A 126 14.53 -1.69 -4.39
C CYS A 126 14.26 -2.83 -3.39
N CYS A 127 13.55 -2.55 -2.29
CA CYS A 127 13.16 -3.57 -1.32
C CYS A 127 12.24 -4.63 -1.92
N ILE A 128 11.25 -4.23 -2.72
CA ILE A 128 10.33 -5.16 -3.41
C ILE A 128 11.09 -6.06 -4.38
N LEU A 129 12.00 -5.51 -5.19
CA LEU A 129 12.81 -6.29 -6.13
C LEU A 129 13.69 -7.31 -5.39
N TYR A 130 14.29 -6.91 -4.26
CA TYR A 130 15.09 -7.81 -3.43
C TYR A 130 14.24 -8.88 -2.72
N SER A 131 13.07 -8.54 -2.20
CA SER A 131 12.15 -9.54 -1.62
C SER A 131 11.67 -10.55 -2.67
N ASN A 132 11.44 -10.11 -3.91
CA ASN A 132 11.05 -11.00 -5.02
C ASN A 132 12.18 -11.97 -5.40
N SER A 133 13.44 -11.52 -5.41
CA SER A 133 14.56 -12.42 -5.67
C SER A 133 14.71 -13.49 -4.57
N ILE A 134 14.45 -13.13 -3.31
CA ILE A 134 14.41 -14.07 -2.17
C ILE A 134 13.30 -15.11 -2.34
N THR A 135 12.13 -14.70 -2.84
CA THR A 135 10.99 -15.61 -3.07
C THR A 135 11.13 -16.48 -4.33
N GLY A 136 12.25 -16.35 -5.06
CA GLY A 136 12.58 -17.19 -6.21
C GLY A 136 12.13 -16.64 -7.56
N ALA A 137 11.69 -15.38 -7.62
CA ALA A 137 11.34 -14.74 -8.89
C ALA A 137 12.61 -14.30 -9.65
N SER A 138 12.66 -14.61 -10.95
CA SER A 138 13.71 -14.11 -11.86
C SER A 138 13.39 -12.69 -12.35
N PRO A 139 14.39 -11.92 -12.84
CA PRO A 139 14.16 -10.58 -13.42
C PRO A 139 13.18 -10.61 -14.60
N ARG A 140 13.21 -11.68 -15.41
CA ARG A 140 12.32 -11.86 -16.56
C ARG A 140 10.87 -12.09 -16.13
N THR A 141 10.66 -12.90 -15.10
CA THR A 141 9.31 -13.11 -14.54
C THR A 141 8.75 -11.85 -13.90
N LEU A 142 9.61 -11.04 -13.27
CA LEU A 142 9.25 -9.72 -12.74
C LEU A 142 8.84 -8.77 -13.85
N LEU A 143 9.65 -8.65 -14.91
CA LEU A 143 9.34 -7.79 -16.06
C LEU A 143 8.03 -8.19 -16.74
N ASN A 144 7.82 -9.49 -16.96
CA ASN A 144 6.58 -10.00 -17.54
C ASN A 144 5.37 -9.72 -16.63
N GLY A 145 5.54 -9.83 -15.31
CA GLY A 145 4.51 -9.49 -14.34
C GLY A 145 4.15 -8.00 -14.37
N VAL A 146 5.16 -7.10 -14.44
CA VAL A 146 4.94 -5.65 -14.53
C VAL A 146 4.25 -5.28 -15.85
N ILE A 147 4.70 -5.84 -16.98
CA ILE A 147 4.06 -5.62 -18.28
C ILE A 147 2.61 -6.12 -18.24
N SER A 148 2.35 -7.31 -17.69
CA SER A 148 1.00 -7.82 -17.54
C SER A 148 0.13 -6.94 -16.66
N ALA A 149 0.66 -6.45 -15.53
CA ALA A 149 -0.06 -5.56 -14.63
C ALA A 149 -0.39 -4.21 -15.29
N LEU A 150 0.56 -3.64 -16.05
CA LEU A 150 0.35 -2.42 -16.82
C LEU A 150 -0.69 -2.61 -17.93
N VAL A 151 -0.62 -3.74 -18.65
CA VAL A 151 -1.60 -4.09 -19.68
C VAL A 151 -2.98 -4.31 -19.06
N ASP A 152 -3.09 -5.02 -17.95
CA ASP A 152 -4.38 -5.26 -17.27
C ASP A 152 -4.97 -3.98 -16.67
N TRP A 153 -4.11 -3.08 -16.15
CA TRP A 153 -4.50 -1.74 -15.73
C TRP A 153 -5.01 -0.90 -16.90
N PHE A 154 -4.25 -0.83 -17.99
CA PHE A 154 -4.61 -0.04 -19.17
C PHE A 154 -5.85 -0.58 -19.88
N THR A 155 -5.99 -1.90 -19.96
CA THR A 155 -7.16 -2.54 -20.58
C THR A 155 -8.40 -2.52 -19.68
N LEU A 156 -8.29 -2.00 -18.44
CA LEU A 156 -9.37 -1.98 -17.45
C LEU A 156 -10.08 -3.34 -17.38
N LYS A 157 -9.36 -4.44 -17.62
CA LYS A 157 -9.95 -5.78 -17.84
C LYS A 157 -10.86 -6.19 -16.69
N TRP A 158 -10.48 -5.82 -15.47
CA TRP A 158 -11.27 -6.04 -14.27
C TRP A 158 -12.59 -5.23 -14.26
N LEU A 159 -12.54 -3.95 -14.68
CA LEU A 159 -13.72 -3.10 -14.79
C LEU A 159 -14.64 -3.60 -15.91
N ARG A 160 -14.04 -3.98 -17.04
CA ARG A 160 -14.72 -4.58 -18.19
C ARG A 160 -15.41 -5.88 -17.79
N SER A 161 -14.70 -6.82 -17.15
CA SER A 161 -15.32 -8.11 -16.75
C SER A 161 -16.45 -7.93 -15.74
N LYS A 162 -16.34 -6.96 -14.81
CA LYS A 162 -17.45 -6.63 -13.90
C LYS A 162 -18.64 -5.98 -14.61
N LEU A 163 -18.41 -5.09 -15.57
CA LEU A 163 -19.47 -4.47 -16.38
C LEU A 163 -20.19 -5.50 -17.25
N PHE A 164 -19.45 -6.39 -17.93
CA PHE A 164 -20.04 -7.45 -18.75
C PHE A 164 -20.80 -8.48 -17.90
N LYS A 165 -20.25 -8.91 -16.77
CA LYS A 165 -20.95 -9.83 -15.85
C LYS A 165 -22.22 -9.22 -15.25
N LYS A 166 -22.23 -7.89 -15.02
CA LYS A 166 -23.43 -7.15 -14.58
C LYS A 166 -24.46 -6.99 -15.70
N ASN A 167 -24.06 -7.00 -16.97
CA ASN A 167 -24.99 -6.93 -18.11
C ASN A 167 -25.54 -8.30 -18.52
N GLU A 168 -24.84 -9.41 -18.24
CA GLU A 168 -25.35 -10.77 -18.48
C GLU A 168 -26.37 -11.21 -17.41
N ALA A 169 -26.17 -10.82 -16.14
CA ALA A 169 -27.09 -11.13 -15.04
C ALA A 169 -28.56 -10.66 -15.22
N PRO A 170 -28.86 -9.45 -15.73
CA PRO A 170 -30.24 -9.03 -15.98
C PRO A 170 -30.87 -9.76 -17.16
N PHE A 171 -30.08 -10.15 -18.17
CA PHE A 171 -30.60 -10.92 -19.31
C PHE A 171 -30.95 -12.36 -18.92
N SER A 172 -30.12 -13.02 -18.12
CA SER A 172 -30.45 -14.38 -17.64
C SER A 172 -31.67 -14.40 -16.71
N ALA A 173 -31.86 -13.37 -15.89
CA ALA A 173 -33.04 -13.27 -15.01
C ALA A 173 -34.34 -12.98 -15.77
N VAL A 174 -34.26 -12.22 -16.88
CA VAL A 174 -35.41 -12.00 -17.78
C VAL A 174 -35.72 -13.26 -18.59
N GLU A 175 -34.69 -13.97 -19.05
CA GLU A 175 -34.86 -15.23 -19.79
C GLU A 175 -35.41 -16.36 -18.91
N GLU A 176 -35.02 -16.42 -17.62
CA GLU A 176 -35.62 -17.32 -16.63
C GLU A 176 -37.09 -16.94 -16.31
N MET A 177 -37.41 -15.65 -16.16
CA MET A 177 -38.80 -15.21 -15.99
C MET A 177 -39.68 -15.50 -17.23
N GLU A 178 -39.19 -15.27 -18.44
CA GLU A 178 -39.90 -15.59 -19.68
C GLU A 178 -40.05 -17.12 -19.88
N ALA A 179 -39.11 -17.92 -19.37
CA ALA A 179 -39.18 -19.38 -19.39
C ALA A 179 -40.17 -19.93 -18.35
N GLU A 180 -40.32 -19.26 -17.20
CA GLU A 180 -41.28 -19.60 -16.15
C GLU A 180 -42.71 -19.19 -16.56
N GLU A 181 -42.89 -18.02 -17.17
CA GLU A 181 -44.18 -17.57 -17.73
C GLU A 181 -44.66 -18.49 -18.86
N ARG A 182 -43.74 -19.06 -19.66
CA ARG A 182 -44.08 -20.08 -20.68
C ARG A 182 -44.42 -21.47 -20.10
N ARG A 183 -44.11 -21.75 -18.83
CA ARG A 183 -44.46 -23.01 -18.16
C ARG A 183 -45.85 -23.01 -17.54
N GLU A 184 -46.49 -21.86 -17.39
CA GLU A 184 -47.88 -21.78 -16.92
C GLU A 184 -48.89 -21.44 -18.04
N PRO A 185 -49.19 -22.37 -18.94
CA PRO A 185 -50.51 -22.46 -19.52
C PRO A 185 -51.23 -23.67 -18.90
N TYR A 186 -52.32 -23.40 -18.19
CA TYR A 186 -53.30 -24.34 -17.62
C TYR A 186 -52.97 -24.98 -16.27
N THR A 187 -53.28 -24.25 -15.19
CA THR A 187 -54.16 -24.72 -14.10
C THR A 187 -54.95 -23.57 -13.54
#